data_AF-A0A2N2LUA8-F1
#
_entry.id   AF-A0A2N2LUA8-F1
#
_cell.length_a   1.000
_cell.length_b   1.000
_cell.length_c   1.000
_cell.angle_alpha   90.00
_cell.angle_beta   90.00
_cell.angle_gamma   90.00
#
_symmetry.space_group_name_H-M   'P 1'
#
loop_
_entity.id
_entity.type
_entity.pdbx_description
1 polymer ?
#
loop_
_entity_poly.entity_id
_entity_poly.type
_entity_poly.pdbx_seq_one_letter_code
_entity_poly.pdbx_strand_id
1 'polypeptide(L)'
;MKKYLFVTISFVILTLFVSCSKPKSIQIKSAWMKPGITGNTTAAYFIIDNPLDQQDRLLSMTSKIAGNVELHQTTMNNGNMSMGLVESVDIPAHSKIEFKPQGLHAMFIDLHEDLKVGDKVETEFNFEKTGTITIIVEIKEPNF
;
A
#
# COMPACT_ATOMS: atom_id res chain seq x y z
N MET A 1 28.85 -70.90 17.89
CA MET A 1 27.54 -70.53 17.34
C MET A 1 27.13 -69.20 17.97
N LYS A 2 27.08 -68.13 17.16
CA LYS A 2 27.00 -66.73 17.58
C LYS A 2 25.58 -66.38 18.03
N LYS A 3 25.39 -65.80 19.22
CA LYS A 3 24.13 -65.17 19.63
C LYS A 3 24.30 -63.65 19.50
N TYR A 4 23.55 -63.07 18.56
CA TYR A 4 23.59 -61.65 18.23
C TYR A 4 22.76 -60.85 19.24
N LEU A 5 23.40 -59.82 19.80
CA LEU A 5 22.86 -58.77 20.64
C LEU A 5 21.98 -57.85 19.77
N PHE A 6 20.66 -57.86 19.97
CA PHE A 6 19.74 -56.94 19.31
C PHE A 6 19.79 -55.57 20.01
N VAL A 7 20.61 -54.66 19.48
CA VAL A 7 20.55 -53.23 19.84
C VAL A 7 19.60 -52.55 18.85
N THR A 8 18.36 -52.30 19.28
CA THR A 8 17.41 -51.49 18.53
C THR A 8 17.79 -50.02 18.67
N ILE A 9 18.49 -49.47 17.68
CA ILE A 9 18.74 -48.04 17.53
C ILE A 9 17.43 -47.40 17.04
N SER A 10 16.72 -46.72 17.94
CA SER A 10 15.56 -45.91 17.60
C SER A 10 16.03 -44.62 16.94
N PHE A 11 15.99 -44.57 15.61
CA PHE A 11 16.32 -43.40 14.81
C PHE A 11 15.19 -42.37 14.95
N VAL A 12 15.35 -41.40 15.86
CA VAL A 12 14.42 -40.27 16.01
C VAL A 12 14.59 -39.35 14.81
N ILE A 13 13.70 -39.49 13.82
CA ILE A 13 13.60 -38.57 12.68
C ILE A 13 12.97 -37.27 13.20
N LEU A 14 13.82 -36.28 13.49
CA LEU A 14 13.40 -34.92 13.82
C LEU A 14 12.94 -34.24 12.53
N THR A 15 11.63 -34.32 12.23
CA THR A 15 11.01 -33.57 11.14
C THR A 15 11.03 -32.08 11.48
N LEU A 16 12.04 -31.36 10.99
CA LEU A 16 12.04 -29.91 10.95
C LEU A 16 10.95 -29.46 9.96
N PHE A 17 9.78 -29.10 10.50
CA PHE A 17 8.78 -28.34 9.77
C PHE A 17 9.36 -26.94 9.51
N VAL A 18 10.03 -26.77 8.37
CA VAL A 18 10.40 -25.45 7.87
C VAL A 18 9.13 -24.73 7.47
N SER A 19 8.59 -23.94 8.41
CA SER A 19 7.49 -23.02 8.12
C SER A 19 8.01 -21.94 7.18
N CYS A 20 7.68 -22.06 5.89
CA CYS A 20 7.97 -21.04 4.90
C CYS A 20 7.11 -19.81 5.21
N SER A 21 7.63 -18.92 6.05
CA SER A 21 7.02 -17.62 6.31
C SER A 21 7.34 -16.73 5.11
N LYS A 22 6.31 -16.28 4.38
CA LYS A 22 6.52 -15.27 3.32
C LYS A 22 7.24 -14.07 3.91
N PRO A 23 8.26 -13.51 3.23
CA PRO A 23 8.91 -12.30 3.70
C PRO A 23 7.85 -11.22 3.90
N LYS A 24 7.91 -10.55 5.06
CA LYS A 24 7.06 -9.40 5.33
C LYS A 24 7.46 -8.29 4.34
N SER A 25 6.47 -7.56 3.85
CA SER A 25 6.66 -6.40 2.97
C SER A 25 5.62 -5.33 3.32
N ILE A 26 5.88 -4.09 2.92
CA ILE A 26 4.84 -3.05 2.90
C ILE A 26 3.66 -3.53 2.06
N GLN A 27 2.45 -3.25 2.52
CA GLN A 27 1.20 -3.61 1.85
C GLN A 27 0.34 -2.37 1.66
N ILE A 28 -0.24 -2.23 0.48
CA ILE A 28 -1.29 -1.25 0.21
C ILE A 28 -2.64 -1.96 0.31
N LYS A 29 -3.51 -1.47 1.19
CA LYS A 29 -4.80 -2.07 1.52
C LYS A 29 -5.93 -1.09 1.24
N SER A 30 -7.11 -1.64 0.97
CA SER A 30 -8.36 -0.87 0.81
C SER A 30 -8.21 0.29 -0.18
N ALA A 31 -7.44 0.11 -1.25
CA ALA A 31 -7.21 1.16 -2.23
C ALA A 31 -8.44 1.36 -3.12
N TRP A 32 -8.85 2.62 -3.26
CA TRP A 32 -9.92 3.03 -4.17
C TRP A 32 -9.72 4.48 -4.61
N MET A 33 -10.36 4.83 -5.72
CA MET A 33 -10.32 6.18 -6.29
C MET A 33 -11.72 6.64 -6.67
N LYS A 34 -11.97 7.95 -6.59
CA LYS A 34 -13.25 8.54 -7.02
C LYS A 34 -13.38 8.52 -8.55
N PRO A 35 -14.62 8.47 -9.09
CA PRO A 35 -14.87 8.71 -10.50
C PRO A 35 -14.30 10.06 -10.95
N GLY A 36 -13.98 10.16 -12.24
CA GLY A 36 -13.29 11.30 -12.81
C GLY A 36 -13.65 11.50 -14.28
N ILE A 37 -13.44 12.71 -14.77
CA ILE A 37 -13.66 13.07 -16.18
C ILE A 37 -12.33 13.55 -16.73
N THR A 38 -12.07 13.24 -18.00
CA THR A 38 -10.88 13.70 -18.72
C THR A 38 -10.64 15.21 -18.54
N GLY A 39 -9.39 15.60 -18.28
CA GLY A 39 -8.94 16.97 -18.02
C GLY A 39 -9.17 17.47 -16.58
N ASN A 40 -9.93 16.75 -15.76
CA ASN A 40 -10.18 17.13 -14.36
C ASN A 40 -9.21 16.44 -13.40
N THR A 41 -9.44 16.67 -12.10
CA THR A 41 -8.70 16.05 -11.00
C THR A 41 -9.60 15.09 -10.23
N THR A 42 -9.05 13.97 -9.76
CA THR A 42 -9.72 13.04 -8.83
C THR A 42 -8.83 12.70 -7.63
N ALA A 43 -9.39 12.04 -6.62
CA ALA A 43 -8.68 11.65 -5.41
C ALA A 43 -8.72 10.13 -5.21
N ALA A 44 -7.60 9.59 -4.73
CA ALA A 44 -7.46 8.21 -4.29
C ALA A 44 -7.15 8.10 -2.80
N TYR A 45 -7.61 6.99 -2.22
CA TYR A 45 -7.57 6.68 -0.80
C TYR A 45 -7.14 5.23 -0.61
N PHE A 46 -6.38 4.96 0.45
CA PHE A 46 -5.77 3.65 0.71
C PHE A 46 -5.16 3.62 2.11
N ILE A 47 -4.75 2.45 2.56
CA ILE A 47 -3.99 2.26 3.80
C ILE A 47 -2.63 1.67 3.44
N ILE A 48 -1.56 2.30 3.88
CA ILE A 48 -0.21 1.73 3.84
C ILE A 48 0.02 1.01 5.17
N ASP A 49 0.29 -0.29 5.12
CA ASP A 49 0.62 -1.12 6.28
C ASP A 49 2.09 -1.53 6.20
N ASN A 50 2.89 -1.09 7.17
CA ASN A 50 4.30 -1.43 7.27
C ASN A 50 4.54 -2.42 8.43
N PRO A 51 4.59 -3.75 8.15
CA PRO A 51 4.84 -4.77 9.16
C PRO A 51 6.33 -5.00 9.44
N LEU A 52 7.22 -4.18 8.87
CA LEU A 52 8.67 -4.31 8.97
C LEU A 52 9.22 -3.64 10.23
N ASP A 53 10.42 -4.03 10.64
CA ASP A 53 11.19 -3.40 11.72
C ASP A 53 11.90 -2.11 11.28
N GLN A 54 11.71 -1.69 10.02
CA GLN A 54 12.33 -0.51 9.44
C GLN A 54 11.27 0.49 8.98
N GLN A 55 11.53 1.77 9.22
CA GLN A 55 10.73 2.85 8.64
C GLN A 55 11.01 3.00 7.14
N ASP A 56 10.01 3.46 6.40
CA ASP A 56 10.10 3.84 4.99
C ASP A 56 9.39 5.19 4.77
N ARG A 57 9.42 5.70 3.55
CA ARG A 57 8.77 6.95 3.14
C ARG A 57 8.15 6.76 1.78
N LEU A 58 6.86 7.11 1.63
CA LEU A 58 6.25 7.23 0.31
C LEU A 58 6.68 8.58 -0.27
N LEU A 59 7.49 8.54 -1.34
CA LEU A 59 8.03 9.72 -1.98
C LEU A 59 7.07 10.28 -3.04
N SER A 60 6.44 9.39 -3.81
CA SER A 60 5.52 9.79 -4.87
C SER A 60 4.61 8.64 -5.26
N MET A 61 3.58 8.98 -6.04
CA MET A 61 2.77 8.01 -6.78
C MET A 61 2.80 8.37 -8.26
N THR A 62 2.58 7.39 -9.11
CA THR A 62 2.54 7.58 -10.58
C THR A 62 1.44 6.71 -11.19
N SER A 63 0.82 7.20 -12.26
CA SER A 63 -0.10 6.41 -13.09
C SER A 63 -0.20 7.03 -14.48
N LYS A 64 -0.43 6.20 -15.49
CA LYS A 64 -0.56 6.63 -16.89
C LYS A 64 -1.85 7.40 -17.17
N ILE A 65 -2.83 7.30 -16.28
CA ILE A 65 -4.16 7.91 -16.43
C ILE A 65 -4.21 9.40 -16.08
N ALA A 66 -3.12 9.96 -15.55
CA ALA A 66 -3.06 11.35 -15.11
C ALA A 66 -1.72 11.98 -15.49
N GLY A 67 -1.72 13.28 -15.76
CA GLY A 67 -0.50 14.03 -16.03
C GLY A 67 0.42 14.11 -14.82
N ASN A 68 -0.15 14.24 -13.61
CA ASN A 68 0.58 14.22 -12.35
C ASN A 68 -0.21 13.52 -11.24
N VAL A 69 0.51 12.98 -10.24
CA VAL A 69 -0.08 12.50 -9.00
C VAL A 69 0.63 13.15 -7.81
N GLU A 70 -0.14 13.86 -6.99
CA GLU A 70 0.36 14.64 -5.86
C GLU A 70 -0.17 14.08 -4.53
N LEU A 71 0.65 14.11 -3.47
CA LEU A 71 0.22 13.73 -2.12
C LEU A 71 -0.23 14.98 -1.39
N HIS A 72 -1.46 15.00 -0.90
CA HIS A 72 -2.06 16.17 -0.23
C HIS A 72 -2.50 15.81 1.18
N GLN A 73 -2.51 16.79 2.08
CA GLN A 73 -3.11 16.69 3.40
C GLN A 73 -4.15 17.78 3.59
N THR A 74 -5.36 17.38 3.94
CA THR A 74 -6.37 18.29 4.47
C THR A 74 -6.20 18.40 5.98
N THR A 75 -6.17 19.63 6.49
CA THR A 75 -6.11 19.95 7.91
C THR A 75 -7.25 20.90 8.27
N MET A 76 -7.78 20.75 9.48
CA MET A 76 -8.83 21.59 10.03
C MET A 76 -8.27 22.41 11.17
N ASN A 77 -8.10 23.71 10.97
CA ASN A 77 -7.58 24.62 11.98
C ASN A 77 -8.63 25.69 12.30
N ASN A 78 -9.19 25.67 13.51
CA ASN A 78 -10.12 26.68 14.03
C ASN A 78 -11.31 27.00 13.10
N GLY A 79 -11.91 25.99 12.46
CA GLY A 79 -13.03 26.22 11.54
C GLY A 79 -12.62 26.50 10.08
N ASN A 80 -11.33 26.67 9.79
CA ASN A 80 -10.81 26.75 8.43
C ASN A 80 -10.22 25.41 7.97
N MET A 81 -10.72 24.92 6.84
CA MET A 81 -10.17 23.76 6.14
C MET A 81 -9.06 24.24 5.19
N SER A 82 -7.87 23.66 5.32
CA SER A 82 -6.73 23.91 4.43
C SER A 82 -6.25 22.61 3.82
N MET A 83 -6.02 22.60 2.52
CA MET A 83 -5.42 21.49 1.79
C MET A 83 -4.05 21.92 1.29
N GLY A 84 -3.03 21.10 1.50
CA GLY A 84 -1.66 21.42 1.09
C GLY A 84 -0.93 20.21 0.55
N LEU A 85 -0.03 20.48 -0.41
CA LEU A 85 0.90 19.51 -0.95
C LEU A 85 1.83 19.00 0.15
N VAL A 86 2.11 17.70 0.11
CA VAL A 86 3.04 16.99 0.98
C VAL A 86 4.11 16.35 0.09
N GLU A 87 5.38 16.68 0.33
CA GLU A 87 6.49 16.17 -0.50
C GLU A 87 6.72 14.67 -0.34
N SER A 88 6.42 14.12 0.83
CA SER A 88 6.55 12.69 1.14
C SER A 88 5.80 12.36 2.43
N VAL A 89 5.45 11.09 2.60
CA VAL A 89 4.75 10.61 3.79
C VAL A 89 5.60 9.57 4.51
N ASP A 90 5.99 9.88 5.75
CA ASP A 90 6.76 8.96 6.59
C ASP A 90 5.90 7.77 7.05
N ILE A 91 6.49 6.58 7.01
CA ILE A 91 5.84 5.32 7.35
C ILE A 91 6.72 4.60 8.38
N PRO A 92 6.53 4.88 9.68
CA PRO A 92 7.26 4.22 10.75
C PRO A 92 7.16 2.69 10.70
N ALA A 93 8.15 2.02 11.30
CA ALA A 93 8.09 0.57 11.52
C ALA A 93 6.81 0.19 12.30
N HIS A 94 6.21 -0.96 11.97
CA HIS A 94 4.99 -1.48 12.61
C HIS A 94 3.81 -0.51 12.64
N SER A 95 3.68 0.36 11.64
CA SER A 95 2.64 1.39 11.58
C SER A 95 1.67 1.21 10.42
N LYS A 96 0.54 1.91 10.52
CA LYS A 96 -0.43 2.05 9.44
C LYS A 96 -0.69 3.52 9.18
N ILE A 97 -0.56 3.93 7.92
CA ILE A 97 -0.85 5.29 7.48
C ILE A 97 -2.10 5.25 6.61
N GLU A 98 -3.10 6.03 6.99
CA GLU A 98 -4.40 6.05 6.34
C GLU A 98 -4.53 7.30 5.46
N PHE A 99 -4.70 7.07 4.16
CA PHE A 99 -5.10 8.08 3.18
C PHE A 99 -6.61 8.02 3.06
N LYS A 100 -7.29 9.02 3.60
CA LYS A 100 -8.75 9.09 3.73
C LYS A 100 -9.29 10.49 3.46
N PRO A 101 -10.59 10.60 3.15
CA PRO A 101 -11.28 11.88 3.03
C PRO A 101 -11.01 12.79 4.23
N GLN A 102 -10.77 14.08 3.98
CA GLN A 102 -10.44 15.10 4.99
C GLN A 102 -9.11 14.85 5.76
N GLY A 103 -8.27 13.92 5.30
CA GLY A 103 -6.93 13.68 5.81
C GLY A 103 -5.90 13.66 4.69
N LEU A 104 -4.97 12.70 4.74
CA LEU A 104 -4.05 12.43 3.63
C LEU A 104 -4.80 11.84 2.44
N HIS A 105 -4.45 12.23 1.22
CA HIS A 105 -5.03 11.69 -0.01
C HIS A 105 -4.11 11.92 -1.20
N ALA A 106 -4.23 11.09 -2.24
CA ALA A 106 -3.48 11.25 -3.47
C ALA A 106 -4.37 11.90 -4.54
N MET A 107 -3.93 13.03 -5.09
CA MET A 107 -4.63 13.79 -6.12
C MET A 107 -4.07 13.44 -7.49
N PHE A 108 -4.91 12.94 -8.38
CA PHE A 108 -4.57 12.61 -9.77
C PHE A 108 -5.04 13.78 -10.64
N ILE A 109 -4.09 14.56 -11.14
CA ILE A 109 -4.29 15.84 -11.82
C ILE A 109 -4.16 15.66 -13.32
N ASP A 110 -5.02 16.33 -14.08
CA ASP A 110 -5.08 16.27 -15.54
C ASP A 110 -5.32 14.84 -16.04
N LEU A 111 -6.50 14.30 -15.72
CA LEU A 111 -6.89 12.96 -16.15
C LEU A 111 -6.87 12.83 -17.68
N HIS A 112 -6.23 11.79 -18.20
CA HIS A 112 -6.14 11.53 -19.63
C HIS A 112 -7.38 10.81 -20.19
N GLU A 113 -8.22 10.24 -19.32
CA GLU A 113 -9.43 9.51 -19.68
C GLU A 113 -10.51 9.62 -18.60
N ASP A 114 -11.75 9.27 -18.96
CA ASP A 114 -12.87 9.20 -18.03
C ASP A 114 -12.76 7.96 -17.15
N LEU A 115 -12.99 8.13 -15.84
CA LEU A 115 -12.95 7.05 -14.85
C LEU A 115 -14.36 6.79 -14.31
N LYS A 116 -14.89 5.60 -14.56
CA LYS A 116 -16.24 5.17 -14.15
C LYS A 116 -16.15 4.12 -13.05
N VAL A 117 -17.20 4.02 -12.25
CA VAL A 117 -17.30 3.02 -11.17
C VAL A 117 -17.09 1.61 -11.72
N GLY A 118 -16.22 0.84 -11.06
CA GLY A 118 -15.83 -0.50 -11.47
C GLY A 118 -14.60 -0.56 -12.38
N ASP A 119 -14.15 0.59 -12.91
CA ASP A 119 -12.88 0.67 -13.64
C ASP A 119 -11.70 0.35 -12.72
N LYS A 120 -10.60 -0.04 -13.34
CA LYS A 120 -9.38 -0.50 -12.66
C LYS A 120 -8.18 0.27 -13.20
N VAL A 121 -7.49 0.94 -12.29
CA VAL A 121 -6.37 1.82 -12.60
C VAL A 121 -5.09 1.24 -12.01
N GLU A 122 -4.10 0.99 -12.87
CA GLU A 122 -2.75 0.66 -12.41
C GLU A 122 -2.09 1.90 -11.80
N THR A 123 -1.62 1.75 -10.56
CA THR A 123 -1.00 2.84 -9.79
C THR A 123 0.27 2.34 -9.15
N GLU A 124 1.34 3.12 -9.32
CA GLU A 124 2.65 2.88 -8.74
C GLU A 124 2.83 3.74 -7.49
N PHE A 125 3.40 3.13 -6.44
CA PHE A 125 3.72 3.73 -5.16
C PHE A 125 5.24 3.66 -5.00
N ASN A 126 5.91 4.81 -5.00
CA ASN A 126 7.37 4.89 -5.01
C ASN A 126 7.89 5.15 -3.60
N PHE A 127 8.40 4.11 -2.96
CA PHE A 127 8.98 4.17 -1.63
C PHE A 127 10.48 4.41 -1.66
N GLU A 128 11.01 5.08 -0.64
CA GLU A 128 12.44 5.38 -0.50
C GLU A 128 13.30 4.11 -0.38
N LYS A 129 12.86 3.11 0.39
CA LYS A 129 13.63 1.87 0.64
C LYS A 129 13.03 0.65 -0.01
N THR A 130 11.71 0.48 0.06
CA THR A 130 11.00 -0.66 -0.55
C THR A 130 11.03 -0.60 -2.08
N GLY A 131 11.27 0.57 -2.67
CA GLY A 131 11.19 0.80 -4.10
C GLY A 131 9.73 0.93 -4.56
N THR A 132 9.46 0.55 -5.80
CA THR A 132 8.12 0.72 -6.40
C THR A 132 7.22 -0.47 -6.10
N ILE A 133 6.01 -0.19 -5.59
CA ILE A 133 4.92 -1.16 -5.50
C ILE A 133 3.83 -0.74 -6.48
N THR A 134 3.49 -1.63 -7.41
CA THR A 134 2.39 -1.42 -8.36
C THR A 134 1.16 -2.18 -7.90
N ILE A 135 0.02 -1.51 -7.82
CA ILE A 135 -1.28 -2.14 -7.53
C ILE A 135 -2.35 -1.70 -8.51
N ILE A 136 -3.45 -2.46 -8.56
CA ILE A 136 -4.67 -2.04 -9.23
C ILE A 136 -5.59 -1.38 -8.20
N VAL A 137 -5.96 -0.13 -8.47
CA VAL A 137 -6.91 0.67 -7.70
C VAL A 137 -8.25 0.65 -8.40
N GLU A 138 -9.32 0.31 -7.68
CA GLU A 138 -10.68 0.26 -8.22
C GLU A 138 -11.39 1.60 -8.05
N ILE A 139 -12.12 2.04 -9.08
CA ILE A 139 -12.95 3.23 -9.01
C ILE A 139 -14.25 2.92 -8.28
N LYS A 140 -14.56 3.67 -7.21
CA LYS A 140 -15.75 3.44 -6.36
C LYS A 140 -16.48 4.74 -6.06
N GLU A 141 -17.79 4.62 -5.84
CA GLU A 141 -18.57 5.71 -5.27
C GLU A 141 -18.08 6.04 -3.86
N PRO A 142 -17.94 7.33 -3.52
CA PRO A 142 -17.68 7.73 -2.15
C PRO A 142 -18.87 7.33 -1.26
N ASN A 143 -18.63 6.50 -0.25
CA ASN A 143 -19.62 6.17 0.76
C ASN A 143 -19.15 6.74 2.10
N PHE A 144 -19.69 7.90 2.48
CA PHE A 144 -19.32 8.63 3.71
C PHE A 144 -20.34 8.40 4.81
#